data_AF-A0A6D2HLJ3-F1
#
_entry.id   AF-A0A6D2HLJ3-F1
#
_cell.length_a   1.000
_cell.length_b   1.000
_cell.length_c   1.000
_cell.angle_alpha   90.00
_cell.angle_beta   90.00
_cell.angle_gamma   90.00
#
_symmetry.space_group_name_H-M   'P 1'
#
loop_
_entity.id
_entity.type
_entity.pdbx_description
1 polymer ?
#
loop_
_entity_poly.entity_id
_entity_poly.type
_entity_poly.pdbx_seq_one_letter_code
_entity_poly.pdbx_strand_id
1 'polypeptide(L)'
;MHRKRGNGSTPSIPPETKASPRRRSEYRRIASGKARWHRWRPRRKDQEQLVILLKQNVHLFAWSMADMKGIDPAITSHELNVDSTYKPMRQKRRKLGADKAQAVNEEVEKLLRAGSITK
;
A
#
# COMPACT_ATOMS: atom_id res chain seq x y z
N MET A 1 -14.49 2.79 32.57
CA MET A 1 -13.38 2.22 31.80
C MET A 1 -13.68 2.36 30.31
N HIS A 2 -12.95 3.21 29.60
CA HIS A 2 -13.11 3.41 28.16
C HIS A 2 -11.71 3.48 27.54
N ARG A 3 -11.34 2.45 26.76
CA ARG A 3 -10.06 2.41 26.03
C ARG A 3 -10.23 3.11 24.68
N LYS A 4 -9.37 4.11 24.46
CA LYS A 4 -9.14 4.80 23.19
C LYS A 4 -8.87 3.81 22.04
N ARG A 5 -9.44 4.07 20.85
CA ARG A 5 -8.87 3.64 19.58
C ARG A 5 -8.14 4.82 18.95
N GLY A 6 -6.89 4.57 18.59
CA GLY A 6 -5.92 5.57 18.17
C GLY A 6 -6.11 6.09 16.74
N ASN A 7 -5.59 7.31 16.59
CA ASN A 7 -5.21 8.06 15.41
C ASN A 7 -4.98 7.23 14.14
N GLY A 8 -5.88 7.40 13.16
CA GLY A 8 -5.53 7.26 11.75
C GLY A 8 -4.82 8.53 11.30
N SER A 9 -3.62 8.39 10.76
CA SER A 9 -2.83 9.48 10.19
C SER A 9 -3.63 10.21 9.10
N THR A 10 -3.88 11.50 9.30
CA THR A 10 -4.41 12.39 8.27
C THR A 10 -3.42 12.42 7.09
N PRO A 11 -3.83 12.13 5.84
CA PRO A 11 -2.94 12.31 4.72
C PRO A 11 -2.68 13.81 4.55
N SER A 12 -1.43 14.23 4.71
CA SER A 12 -1.00 15.60 4.44
C SER A 12 -1.34 15.95 2.98
N ILE A 13 -2.14 17.00 2.80
CA ILE A 13 -2.48 17.53 1.49
C ILE A 13 -1.17 18.04 0.84
N PRO A 14 -0.81 17.60 -0.38
CA PRO A 14 0.38 18.12 -1.06
C PRO A 14 0.20 19.63 -1.30
N PRO A 15 1.21 20.47 -1.02
CA PRO A 15 1.10 21.88 -1.30
C PRO A 15 1.09 22.10 -2.82
N GLU A 16 0.00 22.71 -3.27
CA GLU A 16 -0.14 23.42 -4.53
C GLU A 16 -0.09 22.60 -5.83
N THR A 17 -1.23 22.03 -6.19
CA THR A 17 -1.67 22.08 -7.59
C THR A 17 -2.85 23.04 -7.71
N LYS A 18 -2.83 23.88 -8.75
CA LYS A 18 -3.81 24.93 -9.08
C LYS A 18 -5.19 24.34 -9.40
N ALA A 19 -5.81 23.67 -8.44
CA ALA A 19 -7.12 23.09 -8.61
C ALA A 19 -8.17 24.22 -8.58
N SER A 20 -8.95 24.32 -9.66
CA SER A 20 -10.10 25.21 -9.82
C SER A 20 -10.97 25.27 -8.54
N PRO A 21 -11.57 26.43 -8.20
CA PRO A 21 -12.38 26.60 -6.98
C PRO A 21 -13.42 25.48 -6.76
N ARG A 22 -13.93 24.90 -7.86
CA ARG A 22 -14.88 23.78 -7.86
C ARG A 22 -14.28 22.49 -7.29
N ARG A 23 -13.04 22.14 -7.65
CA ARG A 23 -12.31 20.95 -7.15
C ARG A 23 -11.85 21.11 -5.70
N ARG A 24 -11.52 22.34 -5.27
CA ARG A 24 -11.12 22.63 -3.88
C ARG A 24 -12.27 22.37 -2.87
N SER A 25 -13.52 22.57 -3.31
CA SER A 25 -14.72 22.26 -2.52
C SER A 25 -15.01 20.76 -2.38
N GLU A 26 -14.55 19.96 -3.36
CA GLU A 26 -14.78 18.52 -3.43
C GLU A 26 -13.84 17.79 -2.48
N TYR A 27 -12.55 18.14 -2.48
CA TYR A 27 -11.58 17.62 -1.51
C TYR A 27 -11.98 17.92 -0.06
N ARG A 28 -12.49 19.13 0.22
CA ARG A 28 -12.95 19.51 1.57
C ARG A 28 -14.18 18.70 2.02
N ARG A 29 -15.03 18.26 1.08
CA ARG A 29 -16.19 17.37 1.34
C ARG A 29 -15.79 15.91 1.52
N ILE A 30 -14.78 15.43 0.79
CA ILE A 30 -14.21 14.08 0.95
C ILE A 30 -13.50 13.96 2.30
N ALA A 31 -12.66 14.94 2.65
CA ALA A 31 -11.91 14.94 3.91
C ALA A 31 -12.79 15.06 5.17
N SER A 32 -13.99 15.63 5.06
CA SER A 32 -14.94 15.77 6.18
C SER A 32 -15.91 14.61 6.33
N GLY A 33 -15.79 13.55 5.52
CA GLY A 33 -16.67 12.37 5.57
C GLY A 33 -18.12 12.64 5.15
N LYS A 34 -18.43 13.86 4.70
CA LYS A 34 -19.78 14.28 4.25
C LYS A 34 -20.04 13.95 2.78
N ALA A 35 -19.04 13.45 2.06
CA ALA A 35 -19.23 12.89 0.73
C ALA A 35 -20.06 11.59 0.86
N ARG A 36 -21.36 11.69 0.56
CA ARG A 36 -22.16 10.52 0.23
C ARG A 36 -21.64 10.01 -1.10
N TRP A 37 -20.86 8.93 -1.08
CA TRP A 37 -20.58 8.15 -2.30
C TRP A 37 -21.95 7.83 -2.89
N HIS A 38 -22.36 8.55 -3.95
CA HIS A 38 -23.53 8.13 -4.69
C HIS A 38 -23.24 6.69 -5.09
N ARG A 39 -24.01 5.76 -4.51
CA ARG A 39 -23.86 4.32 -4.65
C ARG A 39 -23.53 4.02 -6.10
N TRP A 40 -22.27 3.69 -6.39
CA TRP A 40 -21.83 3.39 -7.74
C TRP A 40 -22.67 2.20 -8.21
N ARG A 41 -23.63 2.48 -9.10
CA ARG A 41 -24.52 1.52 -9.74
C ARG A 41 -24.26 1.62 -11.24
N PRO A 42 -23.18 1.01 -11.73
CA PRO A 42 -22.90 0.92 -13.16
C PRO A 42 -24.07 0.23 -13.87
N ARG A 43 -24.30 0.57 -15.13
CA ARG A 43 -25.33 -0.13 -15.93
C ARG A 43 -24.88 -1.59 -16.13
N ARG A 44 -25.81 -2.50 -16.37
CA ARG A 44 -25.48 -3.93 -16.61
C ARG A 44 -24.38 -4.11 -17.67
N LYS A 45 -24.49 -3.36 -18.78
CA LYS A 45 -23.49 -3.37 -19.86
C LYS A 45 -22.09 -2.96 -19.38
N ASP A 46 -22.00 -1.93 -18.53
CA ASP A 46 -20.72 -1.47 -17.97
C ASP A 46 -20.13 -2.50 -16.99
N GLN A 47 -21.00 -3.19 -16.23
CA GLN A 47 -20.58 -4.28 -15.34
C GLN A 47 -20.03 -5.47 -16.13
N GLU A 48 -20.72 -5.88 -17.19
CA GLU A 48 -20.31 -6.99 -18.06
C GLU A 48 -18.97 -6.68 -18.73
N GLN A 49 -18.81 -5.47 -19.26
CA GLN A 49 -17.54 -5.01 -19.85
C GLN A 49 -16.40 -5.00 -18.82
N LEU A 50 -16.65 -4.51 -17.61
CA LEU A 50 -15.65 -4.52 -16.54
C LEU A 50 -15.24 -5.95 -16.16
N VAL A 51 -16.20 -6.87 -16.04
CA VAL A 51 -15.90 -8.29 -15.72
C VAL A 51 -15.07 -8.94 -16.82
N ILE A 52 -15.38 -8.68 -18.10
CA ILE A 52 -14.59 -9.20 -19.23
C ILE A 52 -13.16 -8.65 -19.15
N LEU A 53 -13.00 -7.34 -18.95
CA LEU A 53 -11.70 -6.69 -18.86
C LEU A 53 -10.86 -7.26 -17.71
N LEU A 54 -11.46 -7.44 -16.52
CA LEU A 54 -10.75 -8.01 -15.37
C LEU A 54 -10.35 -9.46 -15.61
N LYS A 55 -11.20 -10.27 -16.25
CA LYS A 55 -10.89 -11.66 -16.60
C LYS A 55 -9.76 -11.76 -17.63
N GLN A 56 -9.76 -10.88 -18.64
CA GLN A 56 -8.70 -10.84 -19.66
C GLN A 56 -7.35 -10.46 -19.05
N ASN A 57 -7.35 -9.64 -18.00
CA ASN A 57 -6.14 -9.11 -17.36
C ASN A 57 -5.82 -9.80 -16.02
N VAL A 58 -6.36 -10.99 -15.75
CA VAL A 58 -6.19 -11.68 -14.45
C VAL A 58 -4.71 -11.91 -14.08
N HIS A 59 -3.85 -12.08 -15.08
CA HIS A 59 -2.42 -12.32 -14.96
C HIS A 59 -1.61 -11.06 -14.62
N LEU A 60 -2.20 -9.86 -14.73
CA LEU A 60 -1.55 -8.61 -14.34
C LEU A 60 -1.68 -8.31 -12.84
N PHE A 61 -2.57 -9.02 -12.15
CA PHE A 61 -2.78 -8.84 -10.72
C PHE A 61 -1.90 -9.79 -9.91
N ALA A 62 -1.30 -9.26 -8.85
CA ALA A 62 -0.58 -10.06 -7.87
C ALA A 62 -1.54 -10.63 -6.82
N TRP A 63 -2.13 -11.79 -7.10
CA TRP A 63 -3.04 -12.49 -6.17
C TRP A 63 -2.30 -13.07 -4.97
N SER A 64 -1.03 -13.39 -5.15
CA SER A 64 -0.11 -13.88 -4.13
C SER A 64 1.25 -13.17 -4.20
N MET A 65 2.04 -13.30 -3.15
CA MET A 65 3.42 -12.79 -3.13
C MET A 65 4.30 -13.44 -4.21
N ALA A 66 3.99 -14.68 -4.62
CA ALA A 66 4.73 -15.36 -5.67
C ALA A 66 4.46 -14.78 -7.07
N ASP A 67 3.32 -14.11 -7.25
CA ASP A 67 2.95 -13.45 -8.51
C ASP A 67 3.67 -12.09 -8.67
N MET A 68 4.24 -11.55 -7.59
CA MET A 68 5.02 -10.29 -7.59
C MET A 68 6.48 -10.46 -8.03
N LYS A 69 6.85 -11.54 -8.73
CA LYS A 69 8.22 -11.75 -9.24
C LYS A 69 8.67 -10.75 -10.31
N GLY A 70 7.80 -9.84 -10.71
CA GLY A 70 7.78 -9.26 -12.06
C GLY A 70 8.29 -7.85 -12.20
N ILE A 71 9.36 -7.44 -11.51
CA ILE A 71 10.11 -6.27 -11.98
C ILE A 71 11.59 -6.61 -11.98
N ASP A 72 12.21 -6.44 -13.14
CA ASP A 72 13.63 -6.67 -13.35
C ASP A 72 14.43 -5.89 -12.28
N PRO A 73 15.31 -6.56 -11.52
CA PRO A 73 16.22 -5.88 -10.61
C PRO A 73 16.99 -4.75 -11.30
N ALA A 74 17.31 -4.85 -12.60
CA ALA A 74 17.95 -3.76 -13.31
C ALA A 74 17.11 -2.47 -13.36
N ILE A 75 15.78 -2.58 -13.28
CA ILE A 75 14.83 -1.45 -13.30
C ILE A 75 14.51 -0.97 -11.88
N THR A 76 14.46 -1.88 -10.90
CA THR A 76 14.04 -1.57 -9.51
C THR A 76 15.17 -1.37 -8.53
N SER A 77 16.39 -1.78 -8.87
CA SER A 77 17.53 -1.58 -7.98
C SER A 77 17.86 -0.11 -7.94
N HIS A 78 17.97 0.40 -6.73
CA HIS A 78 18.39 1.77 -6.46
C HIS A 78 19.59 1.72 -5.53
N GLU A 79 20.59 2.54 -5.81
CA GLU A 79 21.72 2.71 -4.92
C GLU A 79 21.35 3.71 -3.83
N LEU A 80 21.64 3.36 -2.58
CA LEU A 80 21.54 4.32 -1.49
C LEU A 80 22.77 5.23 -1.54
N ASN A 81 22.55 6.54 -1.66
CA ASN A 81 23.63 7.53 -1.60
C ASN A 81 24.16 7.68 -0.17
N VAL A 82 24.95 6.70 0.27
CA VAL A 82 25.59 6.66 1.59
C VAL A 82 27.09 6.86 1.38
N ASP A 83 27.69 7.76 2.15
CA ASP A 83 29.13 7.96 2.11
C ASP A 83 29.85 6.71 2.64
N SER A 84 30.74 6.17 1.79
CA SER A 84 31.53 4.95 2.03
C SER A 84 32.41 4.99 3.29
N THR A 85 32.68 6.18 3.83
CA THR A 85 33.47 6.35 5.06
C THR A 85 32.66 6.09 6.32
N TYR A 86 31.32 6.07 6.24
CA TYR A 86 30.46 5.79 7.39
C TYR A 86 30.49 4.31 7.75
N LYS A 87 30.69 4.04 9.04
CA LYS A 87 30.71 2.67 9.57
C LYS A 87 29.28 2.13 9.69
N PRO A 88 29.01 0.88 9.27
CA PRO A 88 27.73 0.23 9.50
C PRO A 88 27.38 0.17 10.99
N MET A 89 26.16 0.57 11.36
CA MET A 89 25.69 0.54 12.75
C MET A 89 24.66 -0.58 12.94
N ARG A 90 24.96 -1.53 13.83
CA ARG A 90 24.01 -2.58 14.19
C ARG A 90 22.94 -2.05 15.13
N GLN A 91 21.72 -1.89 14.64
CA GLN A 91 20.59 -1.50 15.48
C GLN A 91 20.14 -2.67 16.38
N LYS A 92 19.89 -2.38 17.66
CA LYS A 92 19.38 -3.38 18.61
C LYS A 92 17.96 -3.81 18.22
N ARG A 93 17.74 -5.13 18.10
CA ARG A 93 16.42 -5.70 17.83
C ARG A 93 15.42 -5.31 18.91
N ARG A 94 14.25 -4.80 18.52
CA ARG A 94 13.14 -4.50 19.42
C ARG A 94 12.46 -5.80 19.87
N LYS A 95 12.12 -5.89 21.16
CA LYS A 95 11.32 -7.01 21.69
C LYS A 95 9.87 -6.82 21.22
N LEU A 96 9.31 -7.86 20.59
CA LEU A 96 7.91 -7.93 20.22
C LEU A 96 7.17 -8.76 21.28
N GLY A 97 5.90 -8.41 21.55
CA GLY A 97 5.01 -9.29 22.33
C GLY A 97 4.67 -10.55 21.54
N ALA A 98 4.26 -11.62 22.23
CA ALA A 98 4.04 -12.94 21.64
C ALA A 98 3.18 -12.91 20.36
N ASP A 99 2.01 -12.28 20.43
CA ASP A 99 1.07 -12.19 19.29
C ASP A 99 1.71 -11.54 18.05
N LYS A 100 2.48 -10.46 18.27
CA LYS A 100 3.16 -9.76 17.17
C LYS A 100 4.33 -10.57 16.63
N ALA A 101 5.06 -11.27 17.50
CA ALA A 101 6.17 -12.11 17.10
C ALA A 101 5.69 -13.28 16.23
N GLN A 102 4.57 -13.89 16.59
CA GLN A 102 3.95 -14.95 15.78
C GLN A 102 3.55 -14.44 14.39
N ALA A 103 2.80 -13.34 14.31
CA ALA A 103 2.38 -12.76 13.03
C ALA A 103 3.58 -12.36 12.14
N VAL A 104 4.64 -11.82 12.75
CA VAL A 104 5.88 -11.49 12.02
C VAL A 104 6.55 -12.75 11.49
N ASN A 105 6.66 -13.82 12.27
CA ASN A 105 7.27 -15.06 11.82
C ASN A 105 6.48 -15.69 10.67
N GLU A 106 5.15 -15.71 10.75
CA GLU A 106 4.27 -16.21 9.68
C GLU A 106 4.47 -15.44 8.37
N GLU A 107 4.56 -14.11 8.44
CA GLU A 107 4.79 -13.28 7.25
C GLU A 107 6.22 -13.45 6.71
N VAL A 108 7.23 -13.52 7.58
CA VAL A 108 8.63 -13.77 7.17
C VAL A 108 8.75 -15.09 6.41
N GLU A 109 8.14 -16.15 6.92
CA GLU A 109 8.11 -17.46 6.23
C GLU A 109 7.43 -17.37 4.86
N LYS A 110 6.34 -16.60 4.74
CA LYS A 110 5.67 -16.37 3.46
C LYS A 110 6.55 -15.61 2.47
N LEU A 111 7.29 -14.59 2.92
CA LEU A 111 8.21 -13.81 2.08
C LEU A 111 9.42 -14.63 1.64
N LEU A 112 9.97 -15.46 2.53
CA LEU A 112 11.05 -16.40 2.21
C LEU A 112 10.61 -17.40 1.13
N ARG A 113 9.42 -18.00 1.27
CA ARG A 113 8.86 -18.90 0.25
C ARG A 113 8.64 -18.21 -1.10
N ALA A 114 8.28 -16.93 -1.10
CA ALA A 114 8.11 -16.14 -2.32
C ALA A 114 9.45 -15.71 -2.97
N GLY A 115 10.57 -15.84 -2.25
CA GLY A 115 11.89 -15.38 -2.71
C GLY A 115 12.07 -13.85 -2.66
N SER A 116 11.19 -13.13 -1.98
CA SER A 116 11.26 -11.66 -1.86
C SER A 116 12.32 -11.20 -0.86
N ILE A 117 12.66 -12.05 0.10
CA ILE A 117 13.76 -11.84 1.05
C ILE A 117 14.65 -13.09 1.06
N THR A 118 15.95 -12.88 1.28
CA THR A 118 16.95 -13.95 1.38
C THR A 118 17.45 -14.09 2.82
N LYS A 119 17.91 -15.30 3.17
CA LYS A 119 18.38 -15.64 4.51
C LYS A 119 19.84 -15.26 4.73
#